data_AF-F6YSR4-F1
#
_entry.id   AF-F6YSR4-F1
#
_cell.length_a   1.000
_cell.length_b   1.000
_cell.length_c   1.000
_cell.angle_alpha   90.00
_cell.angle_beta   90.00
_cell.angle_gamma   90.00
#
_symmetry.space_group_name_H-M   'P 1'
#
loop_
_entity.id
_entity.type
_entity.pdbx_description
1 polymer ?
#
loop_
_entity_poly.entity_id
_entity_poly.type
_entity_poly.pdbx_seq_one_letter_code
_entity_poly.pdbx_strand_id
1 'polypeptide(L)'
;MKFKTQLREAEDNWEKNLKTKISHLEIENSVLKAKINQLENEAKEMRDEAKKMKDDLQRKSDQKEKDDQKTRNEIQSLRTRIQQLELSDLTRQQDTIKQNQQNEKIEENMKHFIPKTEDLENRSRRDNLRIIGLPEDHDKRKSLDIILQEIIQENCFNILEQEGKVEIERIHRSPPGLNPQLTTPKNVIAKFKNYKTKGKILQAAKKKSFRYHGTTVRITQDLAASTLKDRKAWNMIFRKAKELGLQPRINYPAKLTIFLQGKVWSFNKIEEFQEFEKKRPDLNRKLDVQAQRTREPSKALHLEGT
;
A
#
# COMPACT_ATOMS: atom_id res chain seq x y z
N MET A 1 -131.88 69.37 -3.87
CA MET A 1 -130.47 69.82 -3.88
C MET A 1 -129.49 68.93 -3.10
N LYS A 2 -129.90 67.97 -2.25
CA LYS A 2 -128.96 67.15 -1.42
C LYS A 2 -128.32 65.92 -2.11
N PHE A 3 -128.99 65.26 -3.05
CA PHE A 3 -128.49 64.04 -3.69
C PHE A 3 -127.36 64.26 -4.72
N LYS A 4 -127.35 65.41 -5.42
CA LYS A 4 -126.29 65.74 -6.40
C LYS A 4 -124.93 66.05 -5.73
N THR A 5 -124.94 66.49 -4.48
CA THR A 5 -123.73 66.82 -3.71
C THR A 5 -123.07 65.56 -3.14
N GLN A 6 -123.86 64.62 -2.62
CA GLN A 6 -123.36 63.34 -2.10
C GLN A 6 -122.79 62.42 -3.19
N LEU A 7 -123.37 62.42 -4.40
CA LEU A 7 -122.83 61.66 -5.53
C LEU A 7 -121.47 62.21 -5.97
N ARG A 8 -121.33 63.55 -6.00
CA ARG A 8 -120.11 64.25 -6.39
C ARG A 8 -118.98 64.07 -5.36
N GLU A 9 -119.31 64.09 -4.06
CA GLU A 9 -118.35 63.77 -2.98
C GLU A 9 -117.90 62.29 -3.00
N ALA A 10 -118.79 61.36 -3.35
CA ALA A 10 -118.44 59.95 -3.48
C ALA A 10 -117.55 59.69 -4.70
N GLU A 11 -117.83 60.33 -5.84
CA GLU A 11 -116.99 60.31 -7.04
C GLU A 11 -115.62 60.95 -6.78
N ASP A 12 -115.58 62.13 -6.16
CA ASP A 12 -114.33 62.81 -5.79
C ASP A 12 -113.48 61.97 -4.83
N ASN A 13 -114.11 61.28 -3.87
CA ASN A 13 -113.41 60.40 -2.93
C ASN A 13 -112.89 59.12 -3.61
N TRP A 14 -113.66 58.55 -4.55
CA TRP A 14 -113.21 57.42 -5.36
C TRP A 14 -112.05 57.82 -6.27
N GLU A 15 -112.11 58.97 -6.94
CA GLU A 15 -111.01 59.51 -7.74
C GLU A 15 -109.77 59.80 -6.89
N LYS A 16 -109.93 60.36 -5.70
CA LYS A 16 -108.82 60.59 -4.76
C LYS A 16 -108.16 59.28 -4.34
N ASN A 17 -108.95 58.26 -4.00
CA ASN A 17 -108.44 56.95 -3.59
C ASN A 17 -107.72 56.25 -4.76
N LEU A 18 -108.31 56.30 -5.96
CA LEU A 18 -107.72 55.77 -7.19
C LEU A 18 -106.39 56.46 -7.52
N LYS A 19 -106.34 57.80 -7.49
CA LYS A 19 -105.10 58.59 -7.67
C LYS A 19 -104.04 58.24 -6.64
N THR A 20 -104.44 58.06 -5.38
CA THR A 20 -103.50 57.70 -4.29
C THR A 20 -102.90 56.31 -4.53
N LYS A 21 -103.71 55.33 -4.93
CA LYS A 21 -103.24 53.99 -5.31
C LYS A 21 -102.33 53.99 -6.52
N ILE A 22 -102.69 54.74 -7.57
CA ILE A 22 -101.85 54.92 -8.77
C ILE A 22 -100.50 55.52 -8.38
N SER A 23 -100.49 56.59 -7.58
CA SER A 23 -99.25 57.21 -7.09
C SER A 23 -98.40 56.26 -6.24
N HIS A 24 -99.02 55.44 -5.38
CA HIS A 24 -98.28 54.44 -4.60
C HIS A 24 -97.65 53.37 -5.49
N LEU A 25 -98.39 52.86 -6.48
CA LEU A 25 -97.90 51.90 -7.47
C LEU A 25 -96.79 52.48 -8.36
N GLU A 26 -96.85 53.78 -8.68
CA GLU A 26 -95.81 54.49 -9.43
C GLU A 26 -94.50 54.58 -8.62
N ILE A 27 -94.59 54.88 -7.33
CA ILE A 27 -93.43 54.89 -6.41
C ILE A 27 -92.86 53.49 -6.27
N GLU A 28 -93.70 52.46 -6.07
CA GLU A 28 -93.27 51.07 -5.95
C GLU A 28 -92.55 50.60 -7.23
N ASN A 29 -93.09 50.95 -8.40
CA ASN A 29 -92.44 50.70 -9.68
C ASN A 29 -91.10 51.44 -9.83
N SER A 30 -90.99 52.68 -9.35
CA SER A 30 -89.73 53.43 -9.41
C SER A 30 -88.66 52.78 -8.53
N VAL A 31 -89.04 52.31 -7.33
CA VAL A 31 -88.15 51.60 -6.41
C VAL A 31 -87.73 50.26 -7.00
N LEU A 32 -88.66 49.49 -7.57
CA LEU A 32 -88.35 48.21 -8.23
C LEU A 32 -87.41 48.41 -9.42
N LYS A 33 -87.62 49.42 -10.26
CA LYS A 33 -86.70 49.76 -11.36
C LYS A 33 -85.30 50.10 -10.87
N ALA A 34 -85.18 50.90 -9.80
CA ALA A 34 -83.88 51.24 -9.23
C ALA A 34 -83.16 49.97 -8.72
N LYS A 35 -83.90 49.06 -8.08
CA LYS A 35 -83.35 47.80 -7.54
C LYS A 35 -82.94 46.82 -8.64
N ILE A 36 -83.72 46.74 -9.72
CA ILE A 36 -83.36 45.98 -10.93
C ILE A 36 -82.06 46.52 -11.54
N ASN A 37 -81.96 47.83 -11.74
CA ASN A 37 -80.74 48.45 -12.28
C ASN A 37 -79.52 48.21 -11.38
N GLN A 38 -79.70 48.24 -10.06
CA GLN A 38 -78.62 47.93 -9.12
C GLN A 38 -78.16 46.48 -9.26
N LEU A 39 -79.10 45.51 -9.27
CA LEU A 39 -78.79 44.10 -9.44
C LEU A 39 -78.14 43.81 -10.81
N GLU A 40 -78.55 44.49 -11.88
CA GLU A 40 -77.94 44.39 -13.19
C GLU A 40 -76.48 44.87 -13.19
N ASN A 41 -76.20 45.96 -12.48
CA ASN A 41 -74.82 46.47 -12.32
C ASN A 41 -73.95 45.51 -11.49
N GLU A 42 -74.44 45.03 -10.34
CA GLU A 42 -73.73 44.05 -9.51
C GLU A 42 -73.47 42.74 -10.28
N ALA A 43 -74.46 42.26 -11.05
CA ALA A 43 -74.29 41.09 -11.90
C ALA A 43 -73.25 41.31 -13.01
N LYS A 44 -73.16 42.53 -13.55
CA LYS A 44 -72.15 42.90 -14.55
C LYS A 44 -70.75 42.94 -13.94
N GLU A 45 -70.58 43.55 -12.77
CA GLU A 45 -69.30 43.58 -12.04
C GLU A 45 -68.83 42.17 -11.69
N MET A 46 -69.70 41.33 -11.13
CA MET A 46 -69.38 39.93 -10.84
C MET A 46 -68.96 39.15 -12.10
N ARG A 47 -69.60 39.42 -13.24
CA ARG A 47 -69.27 38.78 -14.51
C ARG A 47 -67.88 39.21 -15.02
N ASP A 48 -67.54 40.49 -14.86
CA ASP A 48 -66.23 41.02 -15.24
C ASP A 48 -65.12 40.50 -14.32
N GLU A 49 -65.37 40.38 -13.01
CA GLU A 49 -64.45 39.76 -12.05
C GLU A 49 -64.24 38.26 -12.35
N ALA A 50 -65.32 37.52 -12.61
CA ALA A 50 -65.25 36.11 -13.00
C ALA A 50 -64.44 35.91 -14.28
N LYS A 51 -64.59 36.81 -15.27
CA LYS A 51 -63.80 36.79 -16.50
C LYS A 51 -62.32 37.04 -16.21
N LYS A 52 -61.99 38.03 -15.38
CA LYS A 52 -60.61 38.33 -14.99
C LYS A 52 -59.95 37.16 -14.24
N MET A 53 -60.66 36.54 -13.29
CA MET A 53 -60.19 35.35 -12.59
C MET A 53 -59.95 34.17 -13.53
N LYS A 54 -60.83 33.96 -14.51
CA LYS A 54 -60.65 32.92 -15.53
C LYS A 54 -59.39 33.15 -16.36
N ASP A 55 -59.15 34.39 -16.80
CA ASP A 55 -57.97 34.73 -17.59
C ASP A 55 -56.67 34.55 -16.78
N ASP A 56 -56.67 34.93 -15.49
CA ASP A 56 -55.53 34.74 -14.59
C ASP A 56 -55.26 33.26 -14.30
N LEU A 57 -56.31 32.44 -14.14
CA LEU A 57 -56.18 30.98 -14.00
C LEU A 57 -55.61 30.34 -15.26
N GLN A 58 -56.06 30.77 -16.44
CA GLN A 58 -55.54 30.29 -17.71
C GLN A 58 -54.05 30.60 -17.84
N ARG A 59 -53.64 31.84 -17.55
CA ARG A 59 -52.21 32.24 -17.58
C ARG A 59 -51.37 31.42 -16.61
N LYS A 60 -51.85 31.17 -15.39
CA LYS A 60 -51.16 30.31 -14.41
C LYS A 60 -51.06 28.87 -14.87
N SER A 61 -52.11 28.34 -15.51
CA SER A 61 -52.10 26.99 -16.10
C SER A 61 -51.06 26.87 -17.21
N ASP A 62 -51.03 27.82 -18.15
CA ASP A 62 -50.09 27.83 -19.27
C ASP A 62 -48.64 27.97 -18.76
N GLN A 63 -48.41 28.78 -17.73
CA GLN A 63 -47.09 28.93 -17.10
C GLN A 63 -46.65 27.63 -16.42
N LYS A 64 -47.55 26.98 -15.68
CA LYS A 64 -47.25 25.69 -15.04
C LYS A 64 -46.91 24.61 -16.05
N GLU A 65 -47.62 24.56 -17.18
CA GLU A 65 -47.34 23.61 -18.25
C GLU A 65 -45.95 23.83 -18.89
N LYS A 66 -45.53 25.09 -19.05
CA LYS A 66 -44.17 25.42 -19.48
C LYS A 66 -43.11 24.97 -18.48
N ASP A 67 -43.35 25.21 -17.18
CA ASP A 67 -42.42 24.80 -16.12
C ASP A 67 -42.34 23.27 -16.02
N ASP A 68 -43.47 22.56 -16.15
CA ASP A 68 -43.52 21.09 -16.20
C ASP A 68 -42.78 20.54 -17.43
N GLN A 69 -42.88 21.21 -18.58
CA GLN A 69 -42.11 20.80 -19.76
C GLN A 69 -40.61 21.03 -19.58
N LYS A 70 -40.21 22.13 -18.93
CA LYS A 70 -38.81 22.42 -18.62
C LYS A 70 -38.23 21.38 -17.68
N THR A 71 -38.94 21.04 -16.59
CA THR A 71 -38.51 20.01 -15.64
C THR A 71 -38.40 18.63 -16.29
N ARG A 72 -39.34 18.25 -17.17
CA ARG A 72 -39.24 17.00 -17.95
C ARG A 72 -37.98 16.95 -18.81
N ASN A 73 -37.65 18.03 -19.49
CA ASN A 73 -36.46 18.12 -20.34
C ASN A 73 -35.17 17.99 -19.50
N GLU A 74 -35.12 18.65 -18.33
CA GLU A 74 -34.00 18.54 -17.39
C GLU A 74 -33.84 17.11 -16.84
N ILE A 75 -34.95 16.46 -16.46
CA ILE A 75 -34.96 15.06 -16.02
C ILE A 75 -34.44 14.13 -17.12
N GLN A 76 -34.85 14.34 -18.38
CA GLN A 76 -34.38 13.55 -19.50
C GLN A 76 -32.88 13.74 -19.74
N SER A 77 -32.38 14.98 -19.66
CA SER A 77 -30.95 15.28 -19.76
C SER A 77 -30.15 14.59 -18.66
N LEU A 78 -30.63 14.65 -17.41
CA LEU A 78 -30.00 13.98 -16.28
C LEU A 78 -29.98 12.46 -16.44
N ARG A 79 -31.07 11.85 -16.92
CA ARG A 79 -31.12 10.41 -17.20
C ARG A 79 -30.05 9.97 -18.20
N THR A 80 -29.92 10.69 -19.31
CA THR A 80 -28.89 10.39 -20.33
C THR A 80 -27.48 10.50 -19.74
N ARG A 81 -27.23 11.54 -18.93
CA ARG A 81 -25.93 11.74 -18.30
C ARG A 81 -25.61 10.67 -17.26
N ILE A 82 -26.60 10.23 -16.47
CA ILE A 82 -26.44 9.11 -15.51
C ILE A 82 -26.08 7.82 -16.26
N GLN A 83 -26.79 7.49 -17.34
CA GLN A 83 -26.49 6.29 -18.14
C GLN A 83 -25.06 6.33 -18.71
N GLN A 84 -24.61 7.49 -19.19
CA GLN A 84 -23.23 7.66 -19.68
C GLN A 84 -22.19 7.47 -18.56
N LEU A 85 -22.46 8.00 -17.36
CA LEU A 85 -21.57 7.82 -16.21
C LEU A 85 -21.50 6.36 -15.78
N GLU A 86 -22.64 5.66 -15.70
CA GLU A 86 -22.70 4.24 -15.34
C GLU A 86 -21.89 3.35 -16.31
N LEU A 87 -22.01 3.60 -17.62
CA LEU A 87 -21.22 2.89 -18.64
C LEU A 87 -19.72 3.17 -18.53
N SER A 88 -19.36 4.43 -18.29
CA SER A 88 -17.97 4.84 -18.08
C SER A 88 -17.37 4.19 -16.83
N ASP A 89 -18.10 4.21 -15.71
CA ASP A 89 -17.66 3.59 -14.47
C ASP A 89 -17.54 2.07 -14.58
N LEU A 90 -18.45 1.41 -15.29
CA LEU A 90 -18.35 -0.03 -15.55
C LEU A 90 -17.09 -0.37 -16.35
N THR A 91 -16.77 0.44 -17.38
CA THR A 91 -15.56 0.28 -18.20
C THR A 91 -14.31 0.47 -17.34
N ARG A 92 -14.27 1.53 -16.54
CA ARG A 92 -13.16 1.82 -15.62
C ARG A 92 -12.97 0.70 -14.59
N GLN A 93 -14.05 0.16 -14.03
CA GLN A 93 -13.99 -0.98 -13.12
C GLN A 93 -13.44 -2.23 -13.82
N GLN A 94 -13.89 -2.51 -15.04
CA GLN A 94 -13.40 -3.65 -15.81
C GLN A 94 -11.90 -3.53 -16.13
N ASP A 95 -11.42 -2.34 -16.49
CA ASP A 95 -10.00 -2.10 -16.73
C ASP A 95 -9.16 -2.21 -15.45
N THR A 96 -9.70 -1.72 -14.32
CA THR A 96 -9.06 -1.88 -13.00
C THR A 96 -8.92 -3.36 -12.63
N ILE A 97 -9.97 -4.17 -12.86
CA ILE A 97 -9.94 -5.62 -12.60
C ILE A 97 -8.89 -6.30 -13.48
N LYS A 98 -8.84 -5.99 -14.78
CA LYS A 98 -7.83 -6.53 -15.70
C LYS A 98 -6.42 -6.17 -15.26
N GLN A 99 -6.20 -4.92 -14.86
CA GLN A 99 -4.90 -4.45 -14.38
C GLN A 99 -4.49 -5.17 -13.09
N ASN A 100 -5.41 -5.36 -12.14
CA ASN A 100 -5.14 -6.09 -10.91
C ASN A 100 -4.77 -7.56 -11.18
N GLN A 101 -5.47 -8.24 -12.09
CA GLN A 101 -5.14 -9.60 -12.50
C GLN A 101 -3.75 -9.69 -13.15
N GLN A 102 -3.37 -8.69 -13.95
CA GLN A 102 -2.03 -8.61 -14.53
C GLN A 102 -0.97 -8.40 -13.44
N ASN A 103 -1.23 -7.51 -12.47
CA ASN A 103 -0.34 -7.26 -11.35
C ASN A 103 -0.14 -8.51 -10.49
N GLU A 104 -1.20 -9.25 -10.17
CA GLU A 104 -1.14 -10.52 -9.44
C GLU A 104 -0.24 -11.54 -10.16
N LYS A 105 -0.39 -11.67 -11.49
CA LYS A 105 0.46 -12.54 -12.30
C LYS A 105 1.92 -12.10 -12.31
N ILE A 106 2.18 -10.79 -12.36
CA ILE A 106 3.54 -10.24 -12.27
C ILE A 106 4.14 -10.54 -10.89
N GLU A 107 3.40 -10.34 -9.82
CA GLU A 107 3.85 -10.65 -8.45
C GLU A 107 4.17 -12.14 -8.27
N GLU A 108 3.33 -13.03 -8.79
CA GLU A 108 3.57 -14.48 -8.75
C GLU A 108 4.84 -14.85 -9.52
N ASN A 109 5.01 -14.29 -10.72
CA ASN A 109 6.22 -14.46 -11.51
C ASN A 109 7.45 -13.94 -10.76
N MET A 110 7.38 -12.76 -10.12
CA MET A 110 8.48 -12.21 -9.32
C MET A 110 8.83 -13.13 -8.14
N LYS A 111 7.82 -13.63 -7.41
CA LYS A 111 8.03 -14.59 -6.30
C LYS A 111 8.75 -15.86 -6.76
N HIS A 112 8.52 -16.31 -7.99
CA HIS A 112 9.21 -17.46 -8.57
C HIS A 112 10.61 -17.12 -9.13
N PHE A 113 10.77 -15.99 -9.83
CA PHE A 113 12.02 -15.64 -10.50
C PHE A 113 13.11 -15.08 -9.59
N ILE A 114 12.75 -14.38 -8.51
CA ILE A 114 13.73 -13.85 -7.53
C ILE A 114 14.60 -15.00 -6.97
N PRO A 115 14.05 -16.02 -6.29
CA PRO A 115 14.87 -17.07 -5.70
C PRO A 115 15.62 -17.89 -6.76
N LYS A 116 15.04 -18.07 -7.95
CA LYS A 116 15.70 -18.76 -9.08
C LYS A 116 16.93 -17.99 -9.56
N THR A 117 16.82 -16.66 -9.68
CA THR A 117 17.92 -15.80 -10.10
C THR A 117 19.03 -15.79 -9.05
N GLU A 118 18.66 -15.72 -7.76
CA GLU A 118 19.61 -15.79 -6.65
C GLU A 118 20.36 -17.13 -6.59
N ASP A 119 19.66 -18.26 -6.80
CA ASP A 119 20.29 -19.58 -6.87
C ASP A 119 21.25 -19.69 -8.05
N LEU A 120 20.84 -19.24 -9.25
CA LEU A 120 21.71 -19.23 -10.43
C LEU A 120 22.96 -18.37 -10.23
N GLU A 121 22.81 -17.17 -9.67
CA GLU A 121 23.94 -16.30 -9.38
C GLU A 121 24.90 -16.95 -8.38
N ASN A 122 24.40 -17.50 -7.28
CA ASN A 122 25.26 -18.14 -6.29
C ASN A 122 25.91 -19.44 -6.79
N ARG A 123 25.24 -20.22 -7.63
CA ARG A 123 25.84 -21.39 -8.31
C ARG A 123 27.01 -20.98 -9.19
N SER A 124 26.84 -19.92 -9.97
CA SER A 124 27.92 -19.36 -10.81
C SER A 124 29.12 -18.86 -9.98
N ARG A 125 28.87 -18.36 -8.77
CA ARG A 125 29.91 -17.86 -7.84
C ARG A 125 30.49 -18.92 -6.89
N ARG A 126 29.98 -20.16 -6.90
CA ARG A 126 30.30 -21.19 -5.89
C ARG A 126 31.80 -21.48 -5.78
N ASP A 127 32.49 -21.50 -6.90
CA ASP A 127 33.92 -21.83 -6.99
C ASP A 127 34.82 -20.59 -6.88
N ASN A 128 34.22 -19.41 -6.64
CA ASN A 128 34.94 -18.16 -6.49
C ASN A 128 35.32 -17.89 -5.02
N LEU A 129 36.52 -17.33 -4.83
CA LEU A 129 36.94 -16.63 -3.62
C LEU A 129 37.09 -15.14 -3.90
N ARG A 130 36.77 -14.34 -2.88
CA ARG A 130 36.99 -12.91 -2.86
C ARG A 130 38.12 -12.61 -1.89
N ILE A 131 39.11 -11.88 -2.38
CA ILE A 131 40.29 -11.43 -1.64
C ILE A 131 40.17 -9.92 -1.46
N ILE A 132 40.28 -9.46 -0.21
CA ILE A 132 40.03 -8.08 0.21
C ILE A 132 41.28 -7.55 0.91
N GLY A 133 41.67 -6.31 0.59
CA GLY A 133 42.83 -5.65 1.20
C GLY A 133 44.17 -5.99 0.56
N LEU A 134 44.17 -6.65 -0.61
CA LEU A 134 45.39 -6.85 -1.39
C LEU A 134 45.83 -5.52 -2.03
N PRO A 135 47.02 -4.97 -1.73
CA PRO A 135 47.47 -3.69 -2.29
C PRO A 135 47.44 -3.64 -3.81
N GLU A 136 47.24 -2.46 -4.40
CA GLU A 136 47.23 -2.28 -5.87
C GLU A 136 48.66 -2.17 -6.43
N ASP A 137 49.60 -1.59 -5.68
CA ASP A 137 51.01 -1.39 -6.05
C ASP A 137 51.92 -2.58 -5.71
N HIS A 138 51.39 -3.80 -5.79
CA HIS A 138 52.23 -5.00 -5.75
C HIS A 138 53.18 -4.99 -6.96
N ASP A 139 54.29 -5.72 -6.85
CA ASP A 139 55.33 -5.80 -7.89
C ASP A 139 54.67 -5.93 -9.28
N LYS A 140 54.72 -4.85 -10.08
CA LYS A 140 53.95 -4.69 -11.33
C LYS A 140 54.29 -5.76 -12.38
N ARG A 141 55.30 -6.58 -12.10
CA ARG A 141 55.75 -7.72 -12.91
C ARG A 141 55.02 -9.04 -12.58
N LYS A 142 54.45 -9.18 -11.37
CA LYS A 142 53.79 -10.43 -10.94
C LYS A 142 52.32 -10.44 -11.31
N SER A 143 51.87 -11.53 -11.94
CA SER A 143 50.45 -11.76 -12.18
C SER A 143 49.72 -12.10 -10.88
N LEU A 144 48.41 -11.85 -10.83
CA LEU A 144 47.58 -12.13 -9.66
C LEU A 144 47.58 -13.63 -9.28
N ASP A 145 47.75 -14.53 -10.25
CA ASP A 145 47.85 -15.97 -10.00
C ASP A 145 49.07 -16.34 -9.15
N ILE A 146 50.22 -15.72 -9.43
CA ILE A 146 51.45 -15.91 -8.66
C ILE A 146 51.28 -15.37 -7.25
N ILE A 147 50.69 -14.18 -7.13
CA ILE A 147 50.42 -13.54 -5.83
C ILE A 147 49.49 -14.41 -4.98
N LEU A 148 48.43 -14.98 -5.57
CA LEU A 148 47.55 -15.87 -4.84
C LEU A 148 48.27 -17.15 -4.38
N GLN A 149 49.18 -17.70 -5.19
CA GLN A 149 50.01 -18.85 -4.78
C GLN A 149 50.92 -18.49 -3.61
N GLU A 150 51.57 -17.33 -3.63
CA GLU A 150 52.41 -16.83 -2.53
C GLU A 150 51.60 -16.64 -1.24
N ILE A 151 50.39 -16.07 -1.33
CA ILE A 151 49.47 -15.93 -0.19
C ILE A 151 49.12 -17.31 0.39
N ILE A 152 48.81 -18.29 -0.46
CA ILE A 152 48.46 -19.63 0.00
C ILE A 152 49.68 -20.30 0.64
N GLN A 153 50.88 -20.12 0.08
CA GLN A 153 52.13 -20.64 0.62
C GLN A 153 52.47 -20.05 1.99
N GLU A 154 52.36 -18.72 2.16
CA GLU A 154 52.64 -18.02 3.42
C GLU A 154 51.67 -18.43 4.54
N ASN A 155 50.41 -18.73 4.20
CA ASN A 155 49.35 -18.91 5.20
C ASN A 155 48.91 -20.36 5.42
N CYS A 156 48.96 -21.21 4.40
CA CYS A 156 48.36 -22.55 4.39
C CYS A 156 49.19 -23.56 3.59
N PHE A 157 50.49 -23.61 3.86
CA PHE A 157 51.43 -24.52 3.20
C PHE A 157 51.01 -25.98 3.19
N ASN A 158 50.37 -26.46 4.26
CA ASN A 158 49.86 -27.83 4.40
C ASN A 158 48.82 -28.21 3.32
N ILE A 159 48.11 -27.24 2.72
CA ILE A 159 47.19 -27.50 1.61
C ILE A 159 47.98 -27.79 0.33
N LEU A 160 49.09 -27.09 0.12
CA LEU A 160 49.97 -27.26 -1.04
C LEU A 160 50.72 -28.60 -0.98
N GLU A 161 51.15 -29.04 0.20
CA GLU A 161 51.79 -30.36 0.36
C GLU A 161 50.87 -31.52 -0.03
N GLN A 162 49.56 -31.40 0.26
CA GLN A 162 48.58 -32.46 0.00
C GLN A 162 48.05 -32.48 -1.43
N GLU A 163 47.83 -31.30 -2.03
CA GLU A 163 47.11 -31.16 -3.30
C GLU A 163 48.00 -30.65 -4.44
N GLY A 164 49.27 -30.33 -4.16
CA GLY A 164 50.19 -29.74 -5.12
C GLY A 164 49.84 -28.29 -5.45
N LYS A 165 50.05 -27.90 -6.71
CA LYS A 165 49.81 -26.53 -7.17
C LYS A 165 48.32 -26.24 -7.24
N VAL A 166 47.91 -25.12 -6.65
CA VAL A 166 46.52 -24.64 -6.74
C VAL A 166 46.18 -24.23 -8.16
N GLU A 167 45.20 -24.90 -8.75
CA GLU A 167 44.69 -24.60 -10.08
C GLU A 167 43.62 -23.50 -10.05
N ILE A 168 43.96 -22.37 -10.66
CA ILE A 168 43.10 -21.20 -10.81
C ILE A 168 42.62 -21.17 -12.27
N GLU A 169 41.30 -21.09 -12.47
CA GLU A 169 40.70 -20.95 -13.80
C GLU A 169 40.74 -19.51 -14.28
N ARG A 170 40.44 -18.57 -13.38
CA ARG A 170 40.39 -17.14 -13.69
C ARG A 170 40.63 -16.33 -12.44
N ILE A 171 41.48 -15.31 -12.52
CA ILE A 171 41.66 -14.33 -11.46
C ILE A 171 41.66 -12.92 -12.04
N HIS A 172 40.98 -12.00 -11.37
CA HIS A 172 40.90 -10.61 -11.82
C HIS A 172 40.53 -9.69 -10.67
N ARG A 173 40.85 -8.40 -10.80
CA ARG A 173 40.35 -7.35 -9.91
C ARG A 173 38.90 -7.05 -10.26
N SER A 174 38.08 -6.79 -9.24
CA SER A 174 36.73 -6.27 -9.46
C SER A 174 36.81 -4.91 -10.18
N PRO A 175 35.80 -4.57 -11.02
CA PRO A 175 35.74 -3.25 -11.65
C PRO A 175 35.89 -2.13 -10.60
N PRO A 176 36.41 -0.95 -11.00
CA PRO A 176 36.45 0.20 -10.10
C PRO A 176 35.05 0.47 -9.54
N GLY A 177 34.98 0.74 -8.25
CA GLY A 177 33.73 1.20 -7.64
C GLY A 177 33.32 2.53 -8.28
N LEU A 178 32.02 2.84 -8.27
CA LEU A 178 31.46 4.09 -8.80
C LEU A 178 32.01 5.36 -8.10
N ASN A 179 32.75 5.21 -7.00
CA ASN A 179 33.30 6.31 -6.23
C ASN A 179 34.83 6.46 -6.49
N PRO A 180 35.27 7.53 -7.18
CA PRO A 180 36.69 7.81 -7.46
C PRO A 180 37.53 8.09 -6.21
N GLN A 181 36.91 8.39 -5.07
CA GLN A 181 37.59 8.73 -3.81
C GLN A 181 37.90 7.50 -2.93
N LEU A 182 37.52 6.29 -3.37
CA LEU A 182 37.83 5.08 -2.62
C LEU A 182 39.34 4.82 -2.62
N THR A 183 39.98 5.09 -1.49
CA THR A 183 41.40 4.78 -1.23
C THR A 183 41.63 3.30 -0.89
N THR A 184 40.56 2.51 -0.74
CA THR A 184 40.66 1.09 -0.42
C THR A 184 41.02 0.27 -1.66
N PRO A 185 41.99 -0.66 -1.59
CA PRO A 185 42.34 -1.50 -2.72
C PRO A 185 41.16 -2.32 -3.27
N LYS A 186 41.05 -2.43 -4.59
CA LYS A 186 40.02 -3.24 -5.26
C LYS A 186 40.10 -4.72 -4.84
N ASN A 187 38.94 -5.32 -4.65
CA ASN A 187 38.84 -6.75 -4.36
C ASN A 187 39.35 -7.58 -5.54
N VAL A 188 39.92 -8.74 -5.27
CA VAL A 188 40.26 -9.73 -6.31
C VAL A 188 39.29 -10.90 -6.23
N ILE A 189 38.81 -11.35 -7.39
CA ILE A 189 37.96 -12.53 -7.52
C ILE A 189 38.76 -13.61 -8.23
N ALA A 190 38.91 -14.76 -7.57
CA ALA A 190 39.62 -15.92 -8.08
C ALA A 190 38.66 -17.11 -8.17
N LYS A 191 38.49 -17.66 -9.38
CA LYS A 191 37.72 -18.88 -9.65
C LYS A 191 38.67 -20.07 -9.66
N PHE A 192 38.36 -21.08 -8.85
CA PHE A 192 39.17 -22.28 -8.69
C PHE A 192 38.60 -23.41 -9.54
N LYS A 193 39.47 -24.24 -10.12
CA LYS A 193 39.02 -25.46 -10.82
C LYS A 193 38.51 -26.52 -9.85
N ASN A 194 39.11 -26.60 -8.66
CA ASN A 194 38.77 -27.59 -7.64
C ASN A 194 38.05 -26.95 -6.44
N TYR A 195 36.78 -27.31 -6.25
CA TYR A 195 35.98 -26.80 -5.14
C TYR A 195 36.53 -27.22 -3.75
N LYS A 196 37.17 -28.38 -3.65
CA LYS A 196 37.71 -28.92 -2.38
C LYS A 196 38.87 -28.06 -1.88
N THR A 197 39.82 -27.76 -2.78
CA THR A 197 40.96 -26.87 -2.52
C THR A 197 40.49 -25.50 -2.04
N LYS A 198 39.55 -24.90 -2.78
CA LYS A 198 38.90 -23.64 -2.41
C LYS A 198 38.25 -23.71 -1.03
N GLY A 199 37.58 -24.83 -0.71
CA GLY A 199 36.96 -25.09 0.58
C GLY A 199 37.97 -25.13 1.73
N LYS A 200 39.10 -25.83 1.56
CA LYS A 200 40.18 -25.91 2.55
C LYS A 200 40.80 -24.54 2.82
N ILE A 201 41.09 -23.77 1.76
CA ILE A 201 41.63 -22.40 1.88
C ILE A 201 40.65 -21.50 2.66
N LEU A 202 39.36 -21.56 2.32
CA LEU A 202 38.33 -20.79 3.01
C LEU A 202 38.20 -21.17 4.49
N GLN A 203 38.32 -22.47 4.83
CA GLN A 203 38.31 -22.92 6.22
C GLN A 203 39.52 -22.40 7.00
N ALA A 204 40.70 -22.41 6.39
CA ALA A 204 41.89 -21.87 7.02
C ALA A 204 41.78 -20.35 7.24
N ALA A 205 41.23 -19.61 6.27
CA ALA A 205 40.97 -18.18 6.37
C ALA A 205 39.93 -17.81 7.45
N LYS A 206 39.04 -18.74 7.82
CA LYS A 206 38.12 -18.55 8.97
C LYS A 206 38.82 -18.68 10.32
N LYS A 207 39.93 -19.43 10.39
CA LYS A 207 40.67 -19.67 11.64
C LYS A 207 41.65 -18.55 11.95
N LYS A 208 42.32 -18.01 10.92
CA LYS A 208 43.29 -16.92 11.05
C LYS A 208 43.20 -15.96 9.87
N SER A 209 43.52 -14.69 10.12
CA SER A 209 43.72 -13.70 9.05
C SER A 209 44.93 -14.08 8.21
N PHE A 210 44.82 -13.89 6.88
CA PHE A 210 45.94 -14.16 5.99
C PHE A 210 46.86 -12.95 5.88
N ARG A 211 48.11 -13.19 5.53
CA ARG A 211 49.12 -12.16 5.28
C ARG A 211 49.73 -12.29 3.88
N TYR A 212 50.18 -11.16 3.34
CA TYR A 212 50.96 -11.07 2.12
C TYR A 212 52.01 -10.00 2.31
N HIS A 213 53.29 -10.40 2.39
CA HIS A 213 54.40 -9.46 2.66
C HIS A 213 54.13 -8.53 3.85
N GLY A 214 53.65 -9.10 4.96
CA GLY A 214 53.31 -8.34 6.18
C GLY A 214 51.95 -7.62 6.15
N THR A 215 51.33 -7.43 4.99
CA THR A 215 49.99 -6.83 4.87
C THR A 215 48.90 -7.86 5.16
N THR A 216 47.90 -7.50 5.96
CA THR A 216 46.77 -8.40 6.25
C THR A 216 45.80 -8.44 5.08
N VAL A 217 45.51 -9.65 4.60
CA VAL A 217 44.58 -9.91 3.50
C VAL A 217 43.43 -10.78 4.02
N ARG A 218 42.19 -10.40 3.67
CA ARG A 218 41.00 -11.16 4.06
C ARG A 218 40.47 -11.97 2.88
N ILE A 219 40.33 -13.28 3.08
CA ILE A 219 39.73 -14.19 2.11
C ILE A 219 38.32 -14.55 2.55
N THR A 220 37.34 -14.34 1.68
CA THR A 220 35.94 -14.68 1.89
C THR A 220 35.37 -15.45 0.70
N GLN A 221 34.23 -16.11 0.90
CA GLN A 221 33.47 -16.66 -0.23
C GLN A 221 32.88 -15.51 -1.05
N ASP A 222 32.93 -15.61 -2.39
CA ASP A 222 32.15 -14.70 -3.25
C ASP A 222 30.69 -15.18 -3.28
N LEU A 223 29.77 -14.31 -2.89
CA LEU A 223 28.34 -14.60 -2.76
C LEU A 223 27.56 -13.49 -3.44
N ALA A 224 26.34 -13.80 -3.87
CA ALA A 224 25.40 -12.82 -4.38
C ALA A 224 25.11 -11.72 -3.34
N ALA A 225 24.77 -10.53 -3.81
CA ALA A 225 24.54 -9.37 -2.94
C ALA A 225 23.36 -9.61 -1.97
N SER A 226 22.27 -10.24 -2.43
CA SER A 226 21.13 -10.59 -1.58
C SER A 226 21.52 -11.59 -0.50
N THR A 227 22.25 -12.65 -0.85
CA THR A 227 22.76 -13.62 0.12
C THR A 227 23.69 -12.99 1.16
N LEU A 228 24.53 -12.03 0.77
CA LEU A 228 25.34 -11.26 1.72
C LEU A 228 24.46 -10.41 2.66
N LYS A 229 23.37 -9.83 2.16
CA LYS A 229 22.38 -9.09 2.97
C LYS A 229 21.71 -10.03 3.99
N ASP A 230 21.28 -11.21 3.56
CA ASP A 230 20.64 -12.20 4.45
C ASP A 230 21.62 -12.69 5.53
N ARG A 231 22.86 -12.97 5.16
CA ARG A 231 23.91 -13.32 6.13
C ARG A 231 24.17 -12.20 7.12
N LYS A 232 24.15 -10.93 6.68
CA LYS A 232 24.31 -9.79 7.58
C LYS A 232 23.15 -9.68 8.56
N ALA A 233 21.94 -10.00 8.14
CA ALA A 233 20.76 -9.99 9.01
C ALA A 233 20.92 -10.96 10.19
N TRP A 234 21.62 -12.08 9.98
CA TRP A 234 21.97 -13.02 11.06
C TRP A 234 23.02 -12.53 12.05
N ASN A 235 23.79 -11.46 11.76
CA ASN A 235 24.97 -11.09 12.57
C ASN A 235 24.65 -10.84 14.05
N MET A 236 23.53 -10.16 14.34
CA MET A 236 23.14 -9.86 15.72
C MET A 236 22.79 -11.14 16.48
N ILE A 237 21.98 -12.01 15.86
CA ILE A 237 21.59 -13.31 16.43
C ILE A 237 22.81 -14.21 16.60
N PHE A 238 23.72 -14.21 15.63
CA PHE A 238 24.95 -14.99 15.66
C PHE A 238 25.85 -14.60 16.84
N ARG A 239 26.02 -13.30 17.10
CA ARG A 239 26.81 -12.82 18.25
C ARG A 239 26.20 -13.26 19.58
N LYS A 240 24.89 -13.04 19.76
CA LYS A 240 24.17 -13.49 20.95
C LYS A 240 24.29 -15.01 21.12
N ALA A 241 23.98 -15.81 20.09
CA ALA A 241 24.10 -17.27 20.17
C ALA A 241 25.53 -17.75 20.50
N LYS A 242 26.57 -16.99 20.09
CA LYS A 242 27.96 -17.29 20.43
C LYS A 242 28.27 -17.00 21.90
N GLU A 243 27.81 -15.88 22.44
CA GLU A 243 27.93 -15.53 23.86
C GLU A 243 27.28 -16.57 24.77
N LEU A 244 26.23 -17.22 24.26
CA LEU A 244 25.47 -18.24 24.96
C LEU A 244 26.01 -19.67 24.76
N GLY A 245 27.15 -19.83 24.10
CA GLY A 245 27.78 -21.14 23.90
C GLY A 245 27.07 -22.07 22.92
N LEU A 246 26.11 -21.59 22.12
CA LEU A 246 25.29 -22.40 21.20
C LEU A 246 26.00 -22.79 19.89
N GLN A 247 27.31 -22.54 19.80
CA GLN A 247 28.18 -22.83 18.65
C GLN A 247 27.54 -22.50 17.28
N PRO A 248 27.09 -21.24 17.08
CA PRO A 248 26.37 -20.89 15.86
C PRO A 248 27.27 -21.01 14.62
N ARG A 249 26.68 -21.42 13.50
CA ARG A 249 27.33 -21.45 12.17
C ARG A 249 26.37 -20.92 11.11
N ILE A 250 26.85 -20.00 10.28
CA ILE A 250 26.13 -19.54 9.09
C ILE A 250 26.63 -20.36 7.89
N ASN A 251 25.75 -21.21 7.38
CA ASN A 251 26.00 -22.07 6.24
C ASN A 251 25.48 -21.45 4.96
N TYR A 252 25.93 -21.99 3.83
CA TYR A 252 25.45 -21.59 2.52
C TYR A 252 23.97 -21.99 2.31
N PRO A 253 23.16 -21.17 1.62
CA PRO A 253 23.47 -19.82 1.16
C PRO A 253 23.47 -18.80 2.32
N ALA A 254 22.45 -18.77 3.17
CA ALA A 254 22.36 -17.91 4.35
C ALA A 254 21.57 -18.56 5.49
N LYS A 255 21.94 -19.80 5.86
CA LYS A 255 21.24 -20.60 6.87
C LYS A 255 21.94 -20.55 8.21
N LEU A 256 21.25 -20.10 9.27
CA LEU A 256 21.78 -20.18 10.63
C LEU A 256 21.59 -21.59 11.19
N THR A 257 22.66 -22.16 11.73
CA THR A 257 22.60 -23.42 12.47
C THR A 257 23.15 -23.20 13.88
N ILE A 258 22.48 -23.77 14.87
CA ILE A 258 22.91 -23.72 16.27
C ILE A 258 22.90 -25.13 16.85
N PHE A 259 23.80 -25.38 17.80
CA PHE A 259 23.81 -26.62 18.54
C PHE A 259 23.18 -26.40 19.92
N LEU A 260 22.10 -27.13 20.20
CA LEU A 260 21.35 -26.99 21.45
C LEU A 260 20.85 -28.36 21.90
N GLN A 261 21.15 -28.73 23.15
CA GLN A 261 20.66 -29.97 23.80
C GLN A 261 20.95 -31.24 22.96
N GLY A 262 22.17 -31.34 22.40
CA GLY A 262 22.55 -32.50 21.59
C GLY A 262 21.96 -32.52 20.17
N LYS A 263 21.17 -31.51 19.78
CA LYS A 263 20.55 -31.42 18.45
C LYS A 263 21.03 -30.19 17.68
N VAL A 264 21.16 -30.32 16.37
CA VAL A 264 21.45 -29.20 15.46
C VAL A 264 20.14 -28.63 14.96
N TRP A 265 19.89 -27.35 15.27
CA TRP A 265 18.75 -26.59 14.77
C TRP A 265 19.18 -25.74 13.58
N SER A 266 18.23 -25.46 12.69
CA SER A 266 18.50 -24.99 11.33
C SER A 266 17.41 -24.00 10.91
N PHE A 267 17.80 -22.77 10.59
CA PHE A 267 16.88 -21.67 10.29
C PHE A 267 17.27 -21.00 8.98
N ASN A 268 16.31 -20.88 8.06
CA ASN A 268 16.51 -20.22 6.78
C ASN A 268 16.14 -18.75 6.85
N LYS A 269 15.18 -18.39 7.70
CA LYS A 269 14.70 -17.02 7.90
C LYS A 269 14.73 -16.61 9.37
N ILE A 270 14.81 -15.31 9.62
CA ILE A 270 14.86 -14.77 10.99
C ILE A 270 13.55 -15.04 11.72
N GLU A 271 12.42 -15.01 11.01
CA GLU A 271 11.10 -15.26 11.59
C GLU A 271 11.00 -16.69 12.16
N GLU A 272 11.59 -17.68 11.47
CA GLU A 272 11.66 -19.07 11.96
C GLU A 272 12.44 -19.17 13.29
N PHE A 273 13.52 -18.40 13.42
CA PHE A 273 14.30 -18.34 14.66
C PHE A 273 13.53 -17.64 15.79
N GLN A 274 12.82 -16.55 15.48
CA GLN A 274 12.00 -15.84 16.46
C GLN A 274 10.84 -16.71 16.95
N GLU A 275 10.20 -17.46 16.06
CA GLU A 275 9.16 -18.42 16.45
C GLU A 275 9.71 -19.54 17.33
N PHE A 276 10.92 -20.02 17.00
CA PHE A 276 11.63 -20.99 17.82
C PHE A 276 11.95 -20.47 19.23
N GLU A 277 12.39 -19.21 19.34
CA GLU A 277 12.65 -18.54 20.61
C GLU A 277 11.37 -18.39 21.45
N LYS A 278 10.25 -17.97 20.83
CA LYS A 278 8.94 -17.84 21.50
C LYS A 278 8.41 -19.16 22.04
N LYS A 279 8.58 -20.27 21.30
CA LYS A 279 8.10 -21.60 21.69
C LYS A 279 8.89 -22.21 22.86
N ARG A 280 10.02 -21.61 23.25
CA ARG A 280 10.92 -22.15 24.26
C ARG A 280 11.44 -21.06 25.21
N PRO A 281 10.55 -20.48 26.06
CA PRO A 281 10.95 -19.49 27.05
C PRO A 281 11.91 -20.05 28.12
N ASP A 282 12.03 -21.37 28.24
CA ASP A 282 13.00 -22.08 29.07
C ASP A 282 14.45 -21.96 28.55
N LEU A 283 14.66 -21.63 27.27
CA LEU A 283 15.97 -21.10 26.84
C LEU A 283 16.29 -19.86 27.67
N ASN A 284 15.36 -18.89 27.81
CA ASN A 284 15.59 -17.67 28.61
C ASN A 284 15.93 -17.93 30.08
N ARG A 285 15.48 -19.05 30.67
CA ARG A 285 15.85 -19.43 32.05
C ARG A 285 17.18 -20.19 32.16
N LYS A 286 17.54 -21.04 31.19
CA LYS A 286 18.89 -21.65 31.14
C LYS A 286 19.96 -20.64 30.70
N LEU A 287 19.56 -19.55 30.04
CA LEU A 287 20.41 -18.40 29.68
C LEU A 287 21.01 -17.70 30.92
N ASP A 288 20.33 -17.68 32.07
CA ASP A 288 20.86 -17.13 33.33
C ASP A 288 21.72 -18.15 34.13
N VAL A 289 21.28 -19.42 34.18
CA VAL A 289 21.92 -20.44 35.05
C VAL A 289 23.29 -20.88 34.50
N GLN A 290 23.49 -20.87 33.18
CA GLN A 290 24.77 -21.27 32.57
C GLN A 290 25.81 -20.14 32.56
N ALA A 291 25.37 -18.88 32.58
CA ALA A 291 26.24 -17.70 32.72
C ALA A 291 26.79 -17.52 34.15
N GLN A 292 26.13 -18.08 35.17
CA GLN A 292 26.62 -18.09 36.55
C GLN A 292 27.71 -19.15 36.78
N ARG A 293 27.63 -20.33 36.13
CA ARG A 293 28.62 -21.39 36.28
C ARG A 293 29.98 -21.10 35.64
N THR A 294 30.05 -20.21 34.64
CA THR A 294 31.31 -19.77 34.01
C THR A 294 31.98 -18.60 34.73
N ARG A 295 31.34 -18.01 35.75
CA ARG A 295 31.88 -16.89 36.54
C ARG A 295 32.50 -17.29 37.87
N GLU A 296 32.40 -18.55 38.29
CA GLU A 296 33.11 -19.04 39.47
C GLU A 296 34.52 -19.51 39.08
N PRO A 297 35.60 -18.91 39.61
CA PRO A 297 36.94 -19.43 39.40
C PRO A 297 37.07 -20.74 40.18
N SER A 298 37.50 -21.80 39.48
CA SER A 298 37.88 -23.08 40.09
C SER A 298 38.89 -22.85 41.20
N LYS A 299 38.44 -22.85 42.46
CA LYS A 299 39.34 -22.89 43.61
C LYS A 299 40.07 -24.23 43.58
N ALA A 300 41.39 -24.14 43.49
CA ALA A 300 42.31 -25.25 43.56
C ALA A 300 42.09 -26.08 44.83
N LEU A 301 41.96 -27.39 44.66
CA LEU A 301 42.21 -28.35 45.72
C LEU A 301 43.73 -28.55 45.78
N HIS A 302 44.39 -27.78 46.65
CA HIS A 302 45.61 -28.25 47.32
C HIS A 302 45.16 -29.17 48.46
N LEU A 303 45.56 -30.43 48.38
CA LEU A 303 45.59 -31.34 49.52
C LEU A 303 47.05 -31.71 49.74
N GLU A 304 47.66 -31.06 50.73
CA GLU A 304 48.84 -31.54 51.45
C GLU A 304 48.40 -32.50 52.58
N GLY A 305 49.28 -33.43 52.94
CA GLY A 305 49.20 -34.33 54.10
C GLY A 305 48.60 -35.69 53.73
N THR A 306 49.33 -36.81 53.76
CA THR A 306 50.42 -37.25 54.66
C THR A 306 51.30 -38.26 53.93
#